data_AF-A0A920LEE2-F1
#
_entry.id   AF-A0A920LEE2-F1
#
_cell.length_a   1.000
_cell.length_b   1.000
_cell.length_c   1.000
_cell.angle_alpha   90.00
_cell.angle_beta   90.00
_cell.angle_gamma   90.00
#
_symmetry.space_group_name_H-M   'P 1'
#
loop_
_entity.id
_entity.type
_entity.pdbx_description
1 polymer ?
#
loop_
_entity_poly.entity_id
_entity_poly.type
_entity_poly.pdbx_seq_one_letter_code
_entity_poly.pdbx_strand_id
1 'polypeptide(L)'
;MIKLLTSRYFSNIGAFKYPRILIEEKNDSLNTSIYLLPRDRFSLGFDLDFTHSNIEDFGISFGTNFNIRNIFRGTENLSVNLNNRIGASRDIGDPNDSFFNLFELGGNLNLRIPRAVLPFKSYRLIKKEMNPVTNFIIGSTFQKNIGLDKQYYSGIYEVNWNPTKYSKINFKLLDFEYVNNQNISNYFNVYKNSYDKLNYISSLYNLDQTTLDQNGDLTIPEGSEKFISQVLNNETTLSSRYRFL
;
A
#
# COMPACT_ATOMS: atom_id res chain seq x y z
N MET A 1 8.31 -19.40 32.96
CA MET A 1 7.38 -19.22 31.81
C MET A 1 6.52 -17.96 31.94
N ILE A 2 5.95 -17.68 33.12
CA ILE A 2 5.06 -16.53 33.38
C ILE A 2 5.73 -15.17 33.08
N LYS A 3 6.94 -14.93 33.61
CA LYS A 3 7.72 -13.69 33.35
C LYS A 3 7.80 -13.32 31.88
N LEU A 4 8.10 -14.30 31.02
CA LEU A 4 8.22 -14.09 29.58
C LEU A 4 6.89 -13.72 28.91
N LEU A 5 5.79 -14.40 29.27
CA LEU A 5 4.47 -14.10 28.73
C LEU A 5 3.99 -12.72 29.15
N THR A 6 4.18 -12.37 30.43
CA THR A 6 3.86 -11.04 30.98
C THR A 6 4.68 -9.94 30.31
N SER A 7 6.00 -10.12 30.16
CA SER A 7 6.84 -9.14 29.45
C SER A 7 6.43 -8.95 28.00
N ARG A 8 6.12 -10.04 27.29
CA ARG A 8 5.64 -9.98 25.90
C ARG A 8 4.29 -9.28 25.80
N TYR A 9 3.35 -9.58 26.70
CA TYR A 9 2.04 -8.96 26.72
C TYR A 9 2.13 -7.43 26.88
N PHE A 10 2.82 -6.95 27.91
CA PHE A 10 2.97 -5.50 28.14
C PHE A 10 3.76 -4.80 27.04
N SER A 11 4.75 -5.48 26.45
CA SER A 11 5.48 -4.95 25.28
C SER A 11 4.57 -4.85 24.06
N ASN A 12 3.70 -5.85 23.83
CA ASN A 12 2.79 -5.88 22.69
C ASN A 12 1.70 -4.80 22.75
N ILE A 13 1.29 -4.39 23.95
CA ILE A 13 0.35 -3.28 24.16
C ILE A 13 0.91 -1.97 23.57
N GLY A 14 2.22 -1.77 23.60
CA GLY A 14 2.86 -0.57 23.03
C GLY A 14 2.65 0.72 23.83
N ALA A 15 1.98 0.66 24.99
CA ALA A 15 1.77 1.78 25.90
C ALA A 15 2.95 2.00 26.88
N PHE A 16 3.76 0.96 27.12
CA PHE A 16 4.85 0.99 28.10
C PHE A 16 6.20 0.68 27.43
N LYS A 17 7.29 1.12 28.06
CA LYS A 17 8.64 0.58 27.79
C LYS A 17 8.71 -0.86 28.30
N TYR A 18 9.81 -1.55 28.00
CA TYR A 18 9.98 -2.94 28.44
C TYR A 18 9.82 -3.06 29.96
N PRO A 19 8.92 -3.94 30.45
CA PRO A 19 8.58 -3.99 31.87
C PRO A 19 9.71 -4.63 32.68
N ARG A 20 9.97 -4.09 33.88
CA ARG A 20 10.87 -4.70 34.85
C ARG A 20 10.05 -5.59 35.80
N ILE A 21 10.31 -6.89 35.77
CA ILE A 21 9.62 -7.88 36.61
C ILE A 21 10.61 -8.43 37.64
N LEU A 22 10.36 -8.12 38.92
CA LEU A 22 11.07 -8.68 40.07
C LEU A 22 10.24 -9.83 40.64
N ILE A 23 10.92 -10.94 40.93
CA ILE A 23 10.32 -12.13 41.51
C ILE A 23 11.10 -12.40 42.79
N GLU A 24 10.40 -12.39 43.92
CA GLU A 24 10.93 -12.70 45.24
C GLU A 24 10.22 -13.95 45.76
N GLU A 25 10.99 -14.99 46.01
CA GLU A 25 10.48 -16.21 46.63
C GLU A 25 10.58 -16.07 48.14
N LYS A 26 9.43 -16.17 48.83
CA LYS A 26 9.36 -16.18 50.29
C LYS A 26 8.58 -17.41 50.73
N ASN A 27 9.31 -18.37 51.29
CA ASN A 27 8.79 -19.69 51.68
C ASN A 27 8.12 -20.37 50.46
N ASP A 28 6.83 -20.71 50.58
CA ASP A 28 5.98 -21.31 49.53
C ASP A 28 5.20 -20.27 48.69
N SER A 29 5.51 -18.97 48.85
CA SER A 29 4.83 -17.88 48.14
C SER A 29 5.78 -17.13 47.21
N LEU A 30 5.24 -16.72 46.06
CA LEU A 30 5.97 -15.99 45.04
C LEU A 30 5.43 -14.55 44.96
N ASN A 31 6.21 -13.60 45.47
CA ASN A 31 5.90 -12.18 45.35
C ASN A 31 6.47 -11.66 44.02
N THR A 32 5.58 -11.15 43.16
CA THR A 32 5.98 -10.60 41.87
C THR A 32 5.63 -9.12 41.78
N SER A 33 6.65 -8.28 41.59
CA SER A 33 6.49 -6.84 41.39
C SER A 33 6.76 -6.49 39.93
N ILE A 34 5.77 -5.85 39.28
CA ILE A 34 5.84 -5.47 37.87
C ILE A 34 5.90 -3.94 37.79
N TYR A 35 7.03 -3.41 37.32
CA TYR A 35 7.22 -1.98 37.11
C TYR A 35 7.01 -1.65 35.64
N LEU A 36 6.05 -0.75 35.38
CA LEU A 36 5.68 -0.29 34.05
C LEU A 36 6.10 1.18 33.91
N LEU A 37 6.86 1.48 32.86
CA LEU A 37 7.25 2.85 32.50
C LEU A 37 6.40 3.28 31.30
N PRO A 38 5.48 4.25 31.45
CA PRO A 38 4.66 4.71 30.34
C PRO A 38 5.51 5.33 29.24
N ARG A 39 5.09 5.13 27.98
CA ARG A 39 5.60 5.90 26.84
C ARG A 39 4.82 7.20 26.71
N ASP A 40 5.44 8.19 26.06
CA ASP A 40 4.78 9.46 25.80
C ASP A 40 3.52 9.27 24.97
N ARG A 41 2.46 10.00 25.36
CA ARG A 41 1.15 9.91 24.71
C ARG A 41 1.23 10.28 23.23
N PHE A 42 2.04 11.27 22.90
CA PHE A 42 2.24 11.75 21.54
C PHE A 42 3.70 11.56 21.17
N SER A 43 3.98 11.09 19.97
CA SER A 43 5.34 11.06 19.43
C SER A 43 5.32 11.36 17.94
N LEU A 44 6.20 12.26 17.52
CA LEU A 44 6.42 12.65 16.13
C LEU A 44 7.77 12.12 15.67
N GLY A 45 7.81 11.49 14.50
CA GLY A 45 9.02 11.02 13.83
C GLY A 45 9.10 11.57 12.42
N PHE A 46 10.33 11.74 11.93
CA PHE A 46 10.64 12.17 10.58
C PHE A 46 11.70 11.25 10.00
N ASP A 47 11.55 10.92 8.72
CA ASP A 47 12.43 10.02 7.99
C ASP A 47 12.81 10.70 6.67
N LEU A 48 14.09 10.67 6.29
CA LEU A 48 14.58 11.24 5.04
C LEU A 48 15.46 10.20 4.35
N ASP A 49 15.05 9.79 3.15
CA ASP A 49 15.71 8.76 2.37
C ASP A 49 16.09 9.28 0.98
N PHE A 50 17.19 8.77 0.44
CA PHE A 50 17.69 9.07 -0.90
C PHE A 50 17.80 7.77 -1.68
N THR A 51 17.27 7.74 -2.90
CA THR A 51 17.20 6.53 -3.74
C THR A 51 17.80 6.77 -5.12
N HIS A 52 18.39 5.73 -5.71
CA HIS A 52 18.90 5.72 -7.07
C HIS A 52 18.57 4.36 -7.70
N SER A 53 18.10 4.33 -8.94
CA SER A 53 17.78 3.10 -9.66
C SER A 53 17.99 3.26 -11.17
N ASN A 54 17.88 2.17 -11.94
CA ASN A 54 18.01 2.21 -13.40
C ASN A 54 16.90 2.99 -14.12
N ILE A 55 15.75 3.21 -13.47
CA ILE A 55 14.58 3.90 -14.05
C ILE A 55 14.43 5.31 -13.45
N GLU A 56 14.97 5.53 -12.25
CA GLU A 56 14.95 6.80 -11.53
C GLU A 56 16.40 7.18 -11.18
N ASP A 57 16.94 8.14 -11.94
CA ASP A 57 18.29 8.66 -11.78
C ASP A 57 18.53 9.23 -10.38
N PHE A 58 17.51 9.77 -9.72
CA PHE A 58 17.61 10.20 -8.34
C PHE A 58 16.23 10.43 -7.71
N GLY A 59 16.03 9.97 -6.49
CA GLY A 59 14.83 10.19 -5.69
C GLY A 59 15.14 10.67 -4.28
N ILE A 60 14.31 11.57 -3.76
CA ILE A 60 14.29 12.01 -2.36
C ILE A 60 12.93 11.63 -1.79
N SER A 61 12.90 10.93 -0.66
CA SER A 61 11.68 10.61 0.07
C SER A 61 11.71 11.21 1.47
N PHE A 62 10.61 11.84 1.88
CA PHE A 62 10.42 12.41 3.21
C PHE A 62 9.17 11.83 3.87
N GLY A 63 9.36 11.16 5.00
CA GLY A 63 8.32 10.58 5.83
C GLY A 63 8.07 11.38 7.10
N THR A 64 6.82 11.46 7.53
CA THR A 64 6.40 11.99 8.84
C THR A 64 5.42 11.01 9.48
N ASN A 65 5.68 10.63 10.73
CA ASN A 65 4.83 9.71 11.48
C ASN A 65 4.42 10.33 12.82
N PHE A 66 3.14 10.59 13.00
CA PHE A 66 2.57 11.06 14.24
C PHE A 66 1.77 9.95 14.93
N ASN A 67 2.21 9.55 16.12
CA ASN A 67 1.58 8.50 16.91
C ASN A 67 0.88 9.07 18.15
N ILE A 68 -0.38 8.70 18.32
CA ILE A 68 -1.22 8.97 19.50
C ILE A 68 -1.44 7.64 20.22
N ARG A 69 -0.79 7.46 21.36
CA ARG A 69 -0.95 6.28 22.21
C ARG A 69 -2.18 6.43 23.10
N ASN A 70 -2.86 5.31 23.33
CA ASN A 70 -3.99 5.22 24.24
C ASN A 70 -5.15 6.19 23.91
N ILE A 71 -5.51 6.31 22.63
CA ILE A 71 -6.50 7.31 22.17
C ILE A 71 -7.88 7.12 22.82
N PHE A 72 -8.30 5.89 23.09
CA PHE A 72 -9.57 5.56 23.77
C PHE A 72 -9.41 5.09 25.22
N ARG A 73 -8.24 5.31 25.84
CA ARG A 73 -7.91 4.86 27.20
C ARG A 73 -7.84 3.33 27.38
N GLY A 74 -7.98 2.54 26.32
CA GLY A 74 -7.93 1.07 26.32
C GLY A 74 -6.69 0.50 25.64
N THR A 75 -5.60 1.28 25.59
CA THR A 75 -4.28 0.96 24.97
C THR A 75 -4.26 0.90 23.44
N GLU A 76 -5.25 1.49 22.79
CA GLU A 76 -5.32 1.66 21.34
C GLU A 76 -4.38 2.77 20.89
N ASN A 77 -3.63 2.53 19.83
CA ASN A 77 -2.70 3.50 19.27
C ASN A 77 -3.18 3.90 17.87
N LEU A 78 -3.30 5.21 17.63
CA LEU A 78 -3.56 5.77 16.31
C LEU A 78 -2.27 6.33 15.75
N SER A 79 -1.91 5.95 14.53
CA SER A 79 -0.77 6.49 13.79
C SER A 79 -1.28 7.23 12.55
N VAL A 80 -0.75 8.43 12.32
CA VAL A 80 -0.95 9.23 11.12
C VAL A 80 0.38 9.28 10.40
N ASN A 81 0.46 8.66 9.24
CA ASN A 81 1.68 8.60 8.43
C ASN A 81 1.48 9.44 7.17
N LEU A 82 2.48 10.24 6.83
CA LEU A 82 2.54 11.04 5.61
C LEU A 82 3.90 10.78 4.96
N ASN A 83 3.90 10.46 3.68
CA ASN A 83 5.08 10.08 2.93
C ASN A 83 5.08 10.90 1.63
N ASN A 84 6.18 11.56 1.33
CA ASN A 84 6.35 12.36 0.12
C ASN A 84 7.58 11.82 -0.60
N ARG A 85 7.55 11.79 -1.91
CA ARG A 85 8.70 11.44 -2.74
C ARG A 85 8.72 12.32 -3.98
N ILE A 86 9.91 12.81 -4.29
CA ILE A 86 10.22 13.51 -5.54
C ILE A 86 11.35 12.76 -6.22
N GLY A 87 11.25 12.59 -7.53
CA GLY A 87 12.24 11.86 -8.31
C GLY A 87 12.47 12.50 -9.66
N ALA A 88 13.67 12.29 -10.18
CA ALA A 88 14.04 12.55 -11.55
C ALA A 88 14.29 11.21 -12.24
N SER A 89 13.56 10.98 -13.33
CA SER A 89 13.83 9.91 -14.30
C SER A 89 14.43 10.55 -15.54
N ARG A 90 15.41 9.89 -16.16
CA ARG A 90 15.97 10.33 -17.44
C ARG A 90 15.16 9.67 -18.54
N ASP A 91 14.30 10.44 -19.19
CA ASP A 91 13.53 9.89 -20.30
C ASP A 91 14.41 9.88 -21.56
N ILE A 92 14.34 8.78 -22.31
CA ILE A 92 15.08 8.60 -23.58
C ILE A 92 14.34 9.34 -24.73
N GLY A 93 13.16 9.92 -24.45
CA GLY A 93 12.22 10.43 -25.45
C GLY A 93 11.89 11.94 -25.47
N ASP A 94 12.31 12.78 -24.51
CA ASP A 94 11.95 14.22 -24.49
C ASP A 94 13.17 15.13 -24.22
N PRO A 95 13.56 16.04 -25.13
CA PRO A 95 14.70 16.96 -24.96
C PRO A 95 14.47 18.08 -23.92
N ASN A 96 13.26 18.27 -23.39
CA ASN A 96 12.91 19.35 -22.46
C ASN A 96 12.74 18.85 -21.00
N ASP A 97 13.60 17.92 -20.59
CA ASP A 97 13.55 17.25 -19.28
C ASP A 97 13.61 18.27 -18.11
N SER A 98 12.49 18.48 -17.44
CA SER A 98 12.47 19.21 -16.17
C SER A 98 13.04 18.31 -15.07
N PHE A 99 14.08 18.76 -14.37
CA PHE A 99 14.49 18.15 -13.10
C PHE A 99 13.24 18.05 -12.18
N PHE A 100 12.92 16.84 -11.70
CA PHE A 100 11.71 16.45 -10.94
C PHE A 100 10.43 16.16 -11.75
N ASN A 101 10.44 15.07 -12.51
CA ASN A 101 9.30 14.58 -13.29
C ASN A 101 8.49 13.46 -12.61
N LEU A 102 8.92 12.98 -11.45
CA LEU A 102 8.20 12.02 -10.61
C LEU A 102 7.83 12.65 -9.27
N PHE A 103 6.57 12.52 -8.87
CA PHE A 103 6.09 12.96 -7.57
C PHE A 103 5.12 11.94 -6.97
N GLU A 104 5.27 11.64 -5.69
CA GLU A 104 4.36 10.77 -4.95
C GLU A 104 4.05 11.37 -3.58
N LEU A 105 2.75 11.44 -3.25
CA LEU A 105 2.22 11.87 -1.98
C LEU A 105 1.33 10.75 -1.43
N GLY A 106 1.81 10.05 -0.41
CA GLY A 106 1.10 8.99 0.29
C GLY A 106 0.74 9.42 1.70
N GLY A 107 -0.38 8.95 2.22
CA GLY A 107 -0.73 9.10 3.62
C GLY A 107 -1.63 7.98 4.09
N ASN A 108 -1.52 7.60 5.36
CA ASN A 108 -2.42 6.63 5.95
C ASN A 108 -2.73 6.92 7.43
N LEU A 109 -3.88 6.44 7.86
CA LEU A 109 -4.31 6.35 9.25
C LEU A 109 -4.29 4.88 9.65
N ASN A 110 -3.60 4.53 10.73
CA ASN A 110 -3.55 3.19 11.28
C ASN A 110 -4.00 3.18 12.74
N LEU A 111 -5.16 2.59 13.02
CA LEU A 111 -5.64 2.31 14.36
C LEU A 111 -5.26 0.89 14.77
N ARG A 112 -4.29 0.78 15.67
CA ARG A 112 -3.82 -0.48 16.26
C ARG A 112 -4.49 -0.73 17.61
N ILE A 113 -5.19 -1.85 17.71
CA ILE A 113 -5.91 -2.29 18.91
C ILE A 113 -5.27 -3.59 19.41
N PRO A 114 -4.63 -3.64 20.60
CA PRO A 114 -3.89 -4.82 21.08
C PRO A 114 -4.81 -5.90 21.68
N ARG A 115 -5.91 -6.19 20.98
CA ARG A 115 -6.87 -7.26 21.27
C ARG A 115 -7.58 -7.66 19.97
N ALA A 116 -8.09 -8.89 19.91
CA ALA A 116 -8.90 -9.33 18.79
C ALA A 116 -10.27 -8.63 18.82
N VAL A 117 -10.53 -7.79 17.84
CA VAL A 117 -11.85 -7.20 17.59
C VAL A 117 -12.40 -7.89 16.34
N LEU A 118 -13.44 -8.70 16.51
CA LEU A 118 -14.10 -9.45 15.44
C LEU A 118 -15.62 -9.33 15.63
N PRO A 119 -16.42 -9.45 14.55
CA PRO A 119 -17.88 -9.37 14.64
C PRO A 119 -18.52 -10.55 15.39
N PHE A 120 -17.72 -11.52 15.83
CA PHE A 120 -18.14 -12.70 16.59
C PHE A 120 -17.25 -12.94 17.81
N LYS A 121 -17.75 -13.73 18.76
CA LYS A 121 -17.06 -14.08 20.01
C LYS A 121 -15.83 -14.96 19.75
N SER A 122 -14.65 -14.33 19.65
CA SER A 122 -13.39 -15.02 19.33
C SER A 122 -12.58 -15.48 20.55
N TYR A 123 -12.98 -15.12 21.78
CA TYR A 123 -12.19 -15.35 23.00
C TYR A 123 -11.86 -16.83 23.31
N ARG A 124 -12.64 -17.78 22.78
CA ARG A 124 -12.35 -19.22 22.91
C ARG A 124 -11.24 -19.69 21.97
N LEU A 125 -11.17 -19.09 20.78
CA LEU A 125 -10.22 -19.46 19.73
C LEU A 125 -8.93 -18.64 19.82
N ILE A 126 -9.07 -17.33 20.02
CA ILE A 126 -7.97 -16.37 20.10
C ILE A 126 -7.85 -15.92 21.55
N LYS A 127 -6.97 -16.59 22.30
CA LYS A 127 -6.72 -16.29 23.72
C LYS A 127 -5.77 -15.10 23.86
N LYS A 128 -5.77 -14.44 25.03
CA LYS A 128 -4.94 -13.24 25.30
C LYS A 128 -3.44 -13.54 25.20
N GLU A 129 -3.02 -14.75 25.58
CA GLU A 129 -1.62 -15.20 25.54
C GLU A 129 -1.09 -15.31 24.11
N MET A 130 -1.97 -15.42 23.12
CA MET A 130 -1.63 -15.40 21.69
C MET A 130 -1.28 -14.01 21.17
N ASN A 131 -1.33 -12.98 22.03
CA ASN A 131 -1.00 -11.59 21.68
C ASN A 131 -1.75 -11.06 20.44
N PRO A 132 -3.09 -11.14 20.40
CA PRO A 132 -3.84 -10.68 19.25
C PRO A 132 -3.75 -9.17 19.08
N VAL A 133 -3.69 -8.72 17.83
CA VAL A 133 -3.64 -7.32 17.43
C VAL A 133 -4.58 -7.12 16.25
N THR A 134 -5.57 -6.24 16.39
CA THR A 134 -6.39 -5.77 15.28
C THR A 134 -5.78 -4.48 14.74
N ASN A 135 -5.59 -4.39 13.43
CA ASN A 135 -5.22 -3.16 12.73
C ASN A 135 -6.37 -2.73 11.81
N PHE A 136 -6.70 -1.44 11.86
CA PHE A 136 -7.57 -0.80 10.90
C PHE A 136 -6.79 0.31 10.20
N ILE A 137 -6.55 0.13 8.90
CA ILE A 137 -5.69 0.99 8.10
C ILE A 137 -6.52 1.59 6.97
N ILE A 138 -6.49 2.90 6.84
CA ILE A 138 -7.03 3.60 5.67
C ILE A 138 -5.89 4.40 5.06
N GLY A 139 -5.61 4.18 3.77
CA GLY A 139 -4.52 4.83 3.05
C GLY A 139 -4.98 5.48 1.76
N SER A 140 -4.24 6.49 1.33
CA SER A 140 -4.35 7.06 -0.01
C SER A 140 -2.98 7.49 -0.50
N THR A 141 -2.74 7.28 -1.80
CA THR A 141 -1.49 7.68 -2.46
C THR A 141 -1.82 8.33 -3.80
N PHE A 142 -1.24 9.49 -4.05
CA PHE A 142 -1.30 10.23 -5.29
C PHE A 142 0.08 10.23 -5.93
N GLN A 143 0.20 9.61 -7.09
CA GLN A 143 1.44 9.53 -7.85
C GLN A 143 1.26 10.27 -9.17
N LYS A 144 2.20 11.16 -9.47
CA LYS A 144 2.34 11.81 -10.75
C LYS A 144 3.61 11.26 -11.42
N ASN A 145 3.40 10.54 -12.52
CA ASN A 145 4.46 9.95 -13.35
C ASN A 145 4.18 10.41 -14.80
N ILE A 146 5.21 10.62 -15.64
CA ILE A 146 5.12 11.14 -17.03
C ILE A 146 4.29 10.21 -17.96
N GLY A 147 3.01 10.01 -17.70
CA GLY A 147 2.39 8.78 -18.16
C GLY A 147 0.97 8.57 -17.71
N LEU A 148 0.81 8.22 -16.44
CA LEU A 148 -0.34 7.40 -16.03
C LEU A 148 -0.95 7.82 -14.70
N ASP A 149 -0.48 8.95 -14.14
CA ASP A 149 -0.95 9.61 -12.92
C ASP A 149 -1.94 8.78 -12.10
N LYS A 150 -1.44 8.13 -11.04
CA LYS A 150 -2.20 7.10 -10.31
C LYS A 150 -2.70 7.63 -8.98
N GLN A 151 -3.97 7.37 -8.70
CA GLN A 151 -4.55 7.54 -7.37
C GLN A 151 -4.85 6.15 -6.81
N TYR A 152 -4.34 5.87 -5.62
CA TYR A 152 -4.57 4.64 -4.89
C TYR A 152 -5.28 4.95 -3.60
N TYR A 153 -6.26 4.13 -3.26
CA TYR A 153 -6.99 4.17 -2.00
C TYR A 153 -7.06 2.77 -1.44
N SER A 154 -6.81 2.63 -0.14
CA SER A 154 -6.89 1.34 0.53
C SER A 154 -7.63 1.42 1.85
N GLY A 155 -8.33 0.36 2.17
CA GLY A 155 -8.97 0.14 3.46
C GLY A 155 -8.71 -1.30 3.89
N ILE A 156 -8.03 -1.49 5.01
CA ILE A 156 -7.65 -2.83 5.50
C ILE A 156 -8.15 -2.97 6.93
N TYR A 157 -8.85 -4.07 7.19
CA TYR A 157 -9.17 -4.54 8.54
C TYR A 157 -8.59 -5.92 8.72
N GLU A 158 -7.61 -6.05 9.60
CA GLU A 158 -6.93 -7.32 9.84
C GLU A 158 -6.76 -7.61 11.33
N VAL A 159 -6.70 -8.91 11.65
CA VAL A 159 -6.43 -9.42 13.00
C VAL A 159 -5.26 -10.38 12.92
N ASN A 160 -4.19 -10.05 13.62
CA ASN A 160 -2.97 -10.83 13.71
C ASN A 160 -2.88 -11.49 15.08
N TRP A 161 -2.52 -12.77 15.17
CA TRP A 161 -2.22 -13.42 16.45
C TRP A 161 -1.22 -14.56 16.29
N ASN A 162 -0.63 -14.98 17.40
CA ASN A 162 0.39 -16.04 17.43
C ASN A 162 -0.14 -17.23 18.23
N PRO A 163 -0.75 -18.25 17.60
CA PRO A 163 -1.26 -19.43 18.30
C PRO A 163 -0.19 -20.16 19.12
N THR A 164 1.04 -20.18 18.60
CA THR A 164 2.22 -20.79 19.23
C THR A 164 3.40 -19.82 19.18
N LYS A 165 4.55 -20.23 19.74
CA LYS A 165 5.79 -19.44 19.66
C LYS A 165 6.37 -19.36 18.24
N TYR A 166 5.97 -20.27 17.35
CA TYR A 166 6.55 -20.44 16.01
C TYR A 166 5.54 -20.18 14.88
N SER A 167 4.27 -19.97 15.23
CA SER A 167 3.19 -19.75 14.26
C SER A 167 2.63 -18.35 14.43
N LYS A 168 2.47 -17.65 13.31
CA LYS A 168 1.76 -16.38 13.21
C LYS A 168 0.61 -16.55 12.23
N ILE A 169 -0.56 -16.02 12.57
CA ILE A 169 -1.72 -15.97 11.69
C ILE A 169 -2.07 -14.50 11.47
N ASN A 170 -2.21 -14.11 10.20
CA ASN A 170 -2.85 -12.87 9.79
C ASN A 170 -4.19 -13.24 9.15
N PHE A 171 -5.28 -12.71 9.70
CA PHE A 171 -6.61 -12.82 9.13
C PHE A 171 -7.09 -11.44 8.70
N LYS A 172 -7.21 -11.23 7.39
CA LYS A 172 -7.81 -10.02 6.81
C LYS A 172 -9.32 -10.22 6.69
N LEU A 173 -10.09 -9.43 7.43
CA LEU A 173 -11.56 -9.43 7.35
C LEU A 173 -12.03 -8.59 6.16
N LEU A 174 -11.33 -7.48 5.89
CA LEU A 174 -11.60 -6.56 4.79
C LEU A 174 -10.26 -6.12 4.19
N ASP A 175 -10.18 -6.17 2.87
CA ASP A 175 -9.07 -5.66 2.09
C ASP A 175 -9.67 -5.01 0.84
N PHE A 176 -9.84 -3.69 0.90
CA PHE A 176 -10.39 -2.87 -0.17
C PHE A 176 -9.25 -2.09 -0.81
N GLU A 177 -9.16 -2.18 -2.13
CA GLU A 177 -8.18 -1.46 -2.92
C GLU A 177 -8.89 -0.83 -4.13
N TYR A 178 -8.65 0.45 -4.35
CA TYR A 178 -9.14 1.16 -5.51
C TYR A 178 -7.98 1.92 -6.16
N VAL A 179 -7.77 1.64 -7.44
CA VAL A 179 -6.75 2.30 -8.27
C VAL A 179 -7.47 3.04 -9.38
N ASN A 180 -7.22 4.35 -9.48
CA ASN A 180 -7.70 5.19 -10.56
C ASN A 180 -6.52 5.77 -11.33
N ASN A 181 -6.43 5.47 -12.62
CA ASN A 181 -5.42 6.05 -13.51
C ASN A 181 -6.03 7.30 -14.15
N GLN A 182 -5.44 8.47 -13.92
CA GLN A 182 -5.96 9.76 -14.38
C GLN A 182 -5.60 10.08 -15.83
N ASN A 183 -4.49 9.53 -16.34
CA ASN A 183 -3.99 9.82 -17.68
C ASN A 183 -4.00 8.57 -18.57
N ILE A 184 -5.19 7.98 -18.76
CA ILE A 184 -5.36 6.77 -19.58
C ILE A 184 -5.03 7.04 -21.05
N SER A 185 -5.31 8.25 -21.54
CA SER A 185 -5.04 8.66 -22.93
C SER A 185 -3.55 8.61 -23.31
N ASN A 186 -2.66 8.73 -22.33
CA ASN A 186 -1.21 8.66 -22.57
C ASN A 186 -0.66 7.22 -22.45
N TYR A 187 -1.53 6.22 -22.25
CA TYR A 187 -1.13 4.81 -22.12
C TYR A 187 -0.29 4.32 -23.29
N PHE A 188 -0.72 4.55 -24.54
CA PHE A 188 -0.01 4.09 -25.72
C PHE A 188 1.28 4.87 -26.02
N ASN A 189 1.42 6.09 -25.50
CA ASN A 189 2.68 6.83 -25.55
C ASN A 189 3.73 6.23 -24.60
N VAL A 190 3.29 5.70 -23.45
CA VAL A 190 4.17 5.07 -22.45
C VAL A 190 4.48 3.61 -22.82
N TYR A 191 3.46 2.83 -23.17
CA TYR A 191 3.60 1.41 -23.48
C TYR A 191 3.71 1.17 -24.98
N LYS A 192 4.83 1.61 -25.57
CA LYS A 192 5.09 1.48 -27.02
C LYS A 192 4.93 0.04 -27.54
N ASN A 193 5.43 -0.96 -26.81
CA ASN A 193 5.24 -2.36 -27.21
C ASN A 193 3.77 -2.79 -27.32
N SER A 194 2.89 -2.24 -26.49
CA SER A 194 1.44 -2.50 -26.57
C SER A 194 0.82 -1.73 -27.73
N TYR A 195 1.26 -0.49 -27.96
CA TYR A 195 0.85 0.31 -29.11
C TYR A 195 1.27 -0.34 -30.43
N ASP A 196 2.52 -0.75 -30.57
CA ASP A 196 3.06 -1.39 -31.78
C ASP A 196 2.27 -2.65 -32.16
N LYS A 197 1.86 -3.44 -31.15
CA LYS A 197 0.99 -4.59 -31.37
C LYS A 197 -0.41 -4.18 -31.84
N LEU A 198 -1.01 -3.19 -31.20
CA LEU A 198 -2.33 -2.67 -31.61
C LEU A 198 -2.27 -2.13 -33.03
N ASN A 199 -1.23 -1.36 -33.34
CA ASN A 199 -1.00 -0.72 -34.62
C ASN A 199 -0.72 -1.74 -35.73
N TYR A 200 0.03 -2.81 -35.42
CA TYR A 200 0.19 -3.93 -36.32
C TYR A 200 -1.14 -4.62 -36.64
N ILE A 201 -1.97 -4.88 -35.62
CA ILE A 201 -3.29 -5.50 -35.84
C ILE A 201 -4.20 -4.57 -36.64
N SER A 202 -4.20 -3.26 -36.36
CA SER A 202 -4.98 -2.31 -37.15
C SER A 202 -4.53 -2.23 -38.59
N SER A 203 -3.22 -2.36 -38.88
CA SER A 203 -2.74 -2.38 -40.27
C SER A 203 -3.37 -3.50 -41.12
N LEU A 204 -3.81 -4.59 -40.48
CA LEU A 204 -4.40 -5.76 -41.13
C LEU A 204 -5.94 -5.69 -41.24
N TYR A 205 -6.59 -5.03 -40.28
CA TYR A 205 -8.05 -5.15 -40.09
C TYR A 205 -8.79 -3.81 -39.95
N ASN A 206 -8.08 -2.69 -39.80
CA ASN A 206 -8.70 -1.38 -39.75
C ASN A 206 -9.08 -0.92 -41.16
N LEU A 207 -10.36 -0.63 -41.35
CA LEU A 207 -10.91 -0.14 -42.62
C LEU A 207 -11.13 1.37 -42.61
N ASP A 208 -10.94 2.02 -41.47
CA ASP A 208 -11.20 3.45 -41.29
C ASP A 208 -9.89 4.24 -41.38
N GLN A 209 -9.75 5.00 -42.47
CA GLN A 209 -8.57 5.85 -42.70
C GLN A 209 -8.55 7.10 -41.80
N THR A 210 -9.67 7.44 -41.14
CA THR A 210 -9.75 8.62 -40.26
C THR A 210 -9.06 8.42 -38.91
N THR A 211 -8.69 7.19 -38.57
CA THR A 211 -7.97 6.86 -37.33
C THR A 211 -6.45 6.85 -37.51
N LEU A 212 -5.96 6.97 -38.74
CA LEU A 212 -4.55 6.84 -39.09
C LEU A 212 -3.89 8.22 -39.25
N ASP A 213 -2.61 8.29 -38.92
CA ASP A 213 -1.75 9.44 -39.16
C ASP A 213 -1.16 9.42 -40.59
N GLN A 214 -0.24 10.36 -40.87
CA GLN A 214 0.42 10.46 -42.17
C GLN A 214 1.36 9.29 -42.49
N ASN A 215 1.77 8.51 -41.48
CA ASN A 215 2.64 7.35 -41.62
C ASN A 215 1.83 6.04 -41.75
N GLY A 216 0.51 6.10 -41.59
CA GLY A 216 -0.37 4.94 -41.60
C GLY A 216 -0.50 4.27 -40.23
N ASP A 217 -0.06 4.94 -39.16
CA ASP A 217 -0.14 4.45 -37.78
C ASP A 217 -1.38 5.02 -37.07
N LEU A 218 -1.95 4.28 -36.12
CA LEU A 218 -3.10 4.74 -35.34
C LEU A 218 -2.75 6.00 -34.54
N THR A 219 -3.54 7.06 -34.66
CA THR A 219 -3.38 8.24 -33.81
C THR A 219 -3.62 7.89 -32.33
N ILE A 220 -2.82 8.47 -31.43
CA ILE A 220 -2.95 8.31 -29.97
C ILE A 220 -3.53 9.62 -29.39
N PRO A 221 -4.58 9.58 -28.55
CA PRO A 221 -5.36 8.40 -28.15
C PRO A 221 -6.50 8.05 -29.12
N GLU A 222 -6.97 9.01 -29.91
CA GLU A 222 -8.28 8.97 -30.56
C GLU A 222 -8.45 7.83 -31.58
N GLY A 223 -7.49 7.65 -32.50
CA GLY A 223 -7.52 6.56 -33.48
C GLY A 223 -7.41 5.18 -32.84
N SER A 224 -6.56 5.07 -31.82
CA SER A 224 -6.38 3.84 -31.05
C SER A 224 -7.63 3.44 -30.29
N GLU A 225 -8.26 4.38 -29.57
CA GLU A 225 -9.52 4.13 -28.83
C GLU A 225 -10.67 3.79 -29.77
N LYS A 226 -10.78 4.49 -30.91
CA LYS A 226 -11.81 4.22 -31.90
C LYS A 226 -11.66 2.83 -32.52
N PHE A 227 -10.44 2.43 -32.88
CA PHE A 227 -10.18 1.08 -33.39
C PHE A 227 -10.50 -0.01 -32.35
N ILE A 228 -10.10 0.18 -31.09
CA ILE A 228 -10.44 -0.75 -30.00
C ILE A 228 -11.96 -0.88 -29.85
N SER A 229 -12.69 0.24 -29.88
CA SER A 229 -14.15 0.25 -29.81
C SER A 229 -14.79 -0.51 -30.98
N GLN A 230 -14.32 -0.29 -32.21
CA GLN A 230 -14.79 -1.02 -33.39
C GLN A 230 -14.56 -2.53 -33.26
N VAL A 231 -13.40 -2.95 -32.75
CA VAL A 231 -13.11 -4.37 -32.49
C VAL A 231 -14.05 -4.96 -31.43
N LEU A 232 -14.28 -4.24 -30.31
CA LEU A 232 -15.16 -4.70 -29.24
C LEU A 232 -16.64 -4.78 -29.67
N ASN A 233 -17.06 -3.91 -30.58
CA ASN A 233 -18.41 -3.89 -31.16
C ASN A 233 -18.58 -4.85 -32.36
N ASN A 234 -17.54 -5.60 -32.73
CA ASN A 234 -17.49 -6.47 -33.92
C ASN A 234 -17.73 -5.74 -35.26
N GLU A 235 -17.32 -4.49 -35.35
CA GLU A 235 -17.38 -3.66 -36.57
C GLU A 235 -16.16 -3.88 -37.48
N THR A 236 -15.22 -4.72 -37.06
CA THR A 236 -14.05 -5.14 -37.86
C THR A 236 -14.18 -6.59 -38.32
N THR A 237 -13.43 -6.98 -39.35
CA THR A 237 -13.40 -8.35 -39.88
C THR A 237 -12.66 -9.35 -38.96
N LEU A 238 -12.21 -8.91 -37.78
CA LEU A 238 -11.62 -9.74 -36.73
C LEU A 238 -12.68 -10.73 -36.20
N SER A 239 -12.67 -11.97 -36.70
CA SER A 239 -13.54 -13.01 -36.17
C SER A 239 -13.07 -13.49 -34.78
N SER A 240 -14.03 -13.88 -33.92
CA SER A 240 -13.86 -14.31 -32.51
C SER A 240 -12.86 -15.46 -32.26
N ARG A 241 -12.17 -16.00 -33.27
CA ARG A 241 -11.19 -17.09 -33.12
C ARG A 241 -9.86 -16.65 -32.47
N TYR A 242 -9.67 -15.35 -32.24
CA TYR A 242 -8.45 -14.76 -31.66
C TYR A 242 -8.68 -13.93 -30.38
N ARG A 243 -9.80 -14.14 -29.65
CA ARG A 243 -10.19 -13.37 -28.45
C ARG A 243 -9.31 -13.54 -27.20
N PHE A 244 -8.15 -14.20 -27.28
CA PHE A 244 -7.23 -14.40 -26.16
C PHE A 244 -5.79 -14.11 -26.59
N LEU A 245 -5.46 -12.84 -26.78
CA LEU A 245 -4.09 -12.31 -26.68
C LEU A 245 -4.14 -10.92 -26.04
#